data_AF-A0A495L686-F1
#
_entry.id   AF-A0A495L686-F1
#
_cell.length_a   1.000
_cell.length_b   1.000
_cell.length_c   1.000
_cell.angle_alpha   90.00
_cell.angle_beta   90.00
_cell.angle_gamma   90.00
#
_symmetry.space_group_name_H-M   'P 1'
#
loop_
_entity.id
_entity.type
_entity.pdbx_description
1 polymer ?
#
loop_
_entity_poly.entity_id
_entity_poly.type
_entity_poly.pdbx_seq_one_letter_code
_entity_poly.pdbx_strand_id
1 'polypeptide(L)'
;MIITSFPFDPNRSRLERSAREHARALALERGTFDDGPVPVDRLVVNYLRHACTDYDRDQSAVRHRAACEAIARTFPWLAQECDRQIARRAQDDAAAQAAREAWVQEQEAERERRRAVVVDSREAITALRVGQKVSFPYKRQRYTGVVTKLGRSRVAVAYRIATGRDRDRVRLVHASLVRPEDDP
;
A
#
# COMPACT_ATOMS: atom_id res chain seq x y z
N MET A 1 1.50 4.76 30.73
CA MET A 1 0.35 5.17 31.58
C MET A 1 -0.54 6.08 30.73
N ILE A 2 -1.84 5.80 30.66
CA ILE A 2 -2.82 6.66 29.96
C ILE A 2 -3.33 7.71 30.95
N ILE A 3 -3.50 8.96 30.50
CA ILE A 3 -4.14 10.02 31.29
C ILE A 3 -5.63 9.99 30.96
N THR A 4 -6.47 10.01 32.00
CA THR A 4 -7.93 9.93 31.85
C THR A 4 -8.60 11.11 32.54
N SER A 5 -9.61 11.67 31.90
CA SER A 5 -10.48 12.73 32.45
C SER A 5 -11.94 12.35 32.26
N PHE A 6 -12.35 11.22 32.85
CA PHE A 6 -13.72 10.72 32.75
C PHE A 6 -14.70 11.55 33.59
N PRO A 7 -15.96 11.67 33.17
CA PRO A 7 -16.99 12.36 33.94
C PRO A 7 -17.26 11.65 35.27
N PHE A 8 -17.38 12.43 36.35
CA PHE A 8 -17.56 11.94 37.72
C PHE A 8 -18.96 11.33 37.97
N ASP A 9 -20.00 11.80 37.27
CA ASP A 9 -21.35 11.22 37.29
C ASP A 9 -21.76 10.77 35.87
N PRO A 10 -21.47 9.51 35.52
CA PRO A 10 -21.65 9.02 34.17
C PRO A 10 -23.05 8.42 33.99
N ASN A 11 -24.06 9.28 33.95
CA ASN A 11 -25.37 8.84 33.48
C ASN A 11 -25.23 8.27 32.05
N ARG A 12 -25.54 6.97 31.90
CA ARG A 12 -25.41 6.22 30.65
C ARG A 12 -26.07 6.94 29.48
N SER A 13 -27.29 7.45 29.64
CA SER A 13 -28.01 8.14 28.56
C SER A 13 -27.32 9.44 28.13
N ARG A 14 -26.61 10.13 29.03
CA ARG A 14 -25.80 11.30 28.68
C ARG A 14 -24.58 10.89 27.86
N LEU A 15 -23.87 9.85 28.28
CA LEU A 15 -22.71 9.32 27.53
C LEU A 15 -23.10 8.86 26.13
N GLU A 16 -24.21 8.14 25.98
CA GLU A 16 -24.70 7.70 24.68
C GLU A 16 -25.04 8.88 23.77
N ARG A 17 -25.65 9.95 24.32
CA ARG A 17 -25.95 11.17 23.57
C ARG A 17 -24.67 11.86 23.10
N SER A 18 -23.73 12.12 24.01
CA SER A 18 -22.44 12.74 23.68
C SER A 18 -21.66 11.92 22.66
N ALA A 19 -21.70 10.60 22.76
CA ALA A 19 -21.06 9.71 21.79
C ALA A 19 -21.67 9.81 20.38
N ARG A 20 -23.00 9.88 20.28
CA ARG A 20 -23.69 10.09 18.99
C ARG A 20 -23.38 11.47 18.41
N GLU A 21 -23.39 12.52 19.23
CA GLU A 21 -23.06 13.88 18.80
C GLU A 21 -21.61 13.97 18.31
N HIS A 22 -20.67 13.38 19.04
CA HIS A 22 -19.27 13.31 18.64
C HIS A 22 -19.08 12.54 17.32
N ALA A 23 -19.75 11.39 17.18
CA ALA A 23 -19.70 10.61 15.94
C ALA A 23 -20.26 11.39 14.74
N ARG A 24 -21.36 12.15 14.93
CA ARG A 24 -21.92 13.03 13.90
C ARG A 24 -20.96 14.16 13.52
N ALA A 25 -20.31 14.78 14.51
CA ALA A 25 -19.32 15.83 14.24
C ALA A 25 -18.16 15.29 13.38
N LEU A 26 -17.60 14.14 13.74
CA LEU A 26 -16.54 13.48 12.96
C LEU A 26 -17.01 13.09 11.54
N ALA A 27 -18.24 12.61 11.42
CA ALA A 27 -18.84 12.24 10.13
C ALA A 27 -18.94 13.45 9.20
N LEU A 28 -19.38 14.60 9.73
CA LEU A 28 -19.43 15.87 9.00
C LEU A 28 -18.04 16.34 8.57
N GLU A 29 -17.06 16.30 9.48
CA GLU A 29 -15.66 16.68 9.17
C GLU A 29 -15.05 15.81 8.07
N ARG A 30 -15.39 14.51 8.03
CA ARG A 30 -14.87 13.55 7.06
C ARG A 30 -15.65 13.50 5.75
N GLY A 31 -16.78 14.21 5.65
CA GLY A 31 -17.68 14.15 4.50
C GLY A 31 -18.36 12.79 4.32
N THR A 32 -18.43 11.98 5.38
CA THR A 32 -19.04 10.64 5.38
C THR A 32 -20.42 10.74 6.01
N PHE A 33 -21.49 10.59 5.23
CA PHE A 33 -22.87 10.75 5.74
C PHE A 33 -23.59 9.43 6.04
N ASP A 34 -22.99 8.28 5.70
CA ASP A 34 -23.68 6.99 5.76
C ASP A 34 -22.72 5.85 6.12
N ASP A 35 -22.39 5.77 7.41
CA ASP A 35 -21.94 4.51 8.01
C ASP A 35 -23.15 3.94 8.72
N GLY A 36 -23.66 2.79 8.28
CA GLY A 36 -24.86 2.13 8.81
C GLY A 36 -24.88 1.95 10.35
N PRO A 37 -25.91 1.34 10.94
CA PRO A 37 -26.14 1.38 12.38
C PRO A 37 -24.94 0.85 13.18
N VAL A 38 -24.15 1.76 13.75
CA VAL A 38 -23.03 1.45 14.62
C VAL A 38 -23.57 1.16 16.03
N PRO A 39 -23.17 0.04 16.68
CA PRO A 39 -23.56 -0.23 18.06
C PRO A 39 -23.22 0.93 18.99
N VAL A 40 -24.15 1.30 19.86
CA VAL A 40 -24.01 2.47 20.75
C VAL A 40 -22.78 2.33 21.65
N ASP A 41 -22.53 1.15 22.20
CA ASP A 41 -21.36 0.88 23.06
C ASP A 41 -20.05 1.19 22.33
N ARG A 42 -19.97 0.87 21.03
CA ARG A 42 -18.80 1.18 20.19
C ARG A 42 -18.61 2.69 20.03
N LEU A 43 -19.70 3.43 19.86
CA LEU A 43 -19.66 4.90 19.80
C LEU A 43 -19.18 5.48 21.14
N VAL A 44 -19.67 4.94 22.27
CA VAL A 44 -19.30 5.41 23.61
C VAL A 44 -17.83 5.14 23.91
N VAL A 45 -17.31 3.95 23.62
CA VAL A 45 -15.88 3.64 23.79
C VAL A 45 -15.02 4.55 22.91
N ASN A 46 -15.44 4.78 21.65
CA ASN A 46 -14.72 5.68 20.75
C ASN A 46 -14.68 7.12 21.29
N TYR A 47 -15.84 7.65 21.70
CA TYR A 47 -15.94 8.97 22.30
C TYR A 47 -15.06 9.09 23.55
N LEU A 48 -15.17 8.16 24.50
CA LEU A 48 -14.38 8.21 25.73
C LEU A 48 -12.88 8.12 25.45
N ARG A 49 -12.45 7.31 24.47
CA ARG A 49 -11.04 7.21 24.10
C ARG A 49 -10.53 8.53 23.53
N HIS A 50 -11.23 9.14 22.58
CA HIS A 50 -10.75 10.34 21.90
C HIS A 50 -10.94 11.62 22.72
N ALA A 51 -12.07 11.75 23.42
CA ALA A 51 -12.41 12.97 24.16
C ALA A 51 -11.92 12.97 25.61
N CYS A 52 -11.75 11.80 26.24
CA CYS A 52 -11.48 11.69 27.66
C CYS A 52 -10.15 10.99 28.00
N THR A 53 -9.32 10.67 27.02
CA THR A 53 -7.97 10.14 27.25
C THR A 53 -6.94 10.88 26.40
N ASP A 54 -5.65 10.74 26.74
CA ASP A 54 -4.56 11.27 25.94
C ASP A 54 -4.16 10.38 24.74
N TYR A 55 -5.02 9.44 24.34
CA TYR A 55 -4.80 8.51 23.24
C TYR A 55 -4.41 9.20 21.93
N ASP A 56 -4.99 10.35 21.61
CA ASP A 56 -4.70 11.04 20.34
C ASP A 56 -3.30 11.66 20.27
N ARG A 57 -2.57 11.73 21.39
CA ARG A 57 -1.16 12.13 21.38
C ARG A 57 -0.24 11.01 20.88
N ASP A 58 -0.65 9.76 21.07
CA ASP A 58 0.09 8.56 20.68
C ASP A 58 -0.90 7.42 20.45
N GLN A 59 -1.23 7.17 19.19
CA GLN A 59 -2.19 6.14 18.78
C GLN A 59 -1.55 4.75 18.62
N SER A 60 -0.55 4.44 19.45
CA SER A 60 0.06 3.11 19.51
C SER A 60 -0.92 2.06 20.06
N ALA A 61 -0.69 0.78 19.71
CA ALA A 61 -1.47 -0.35 20.22
C ALA A 61 -1.46 -0.45 21.75
N VAL A 62 -0.33 -0.09 22.37
CA VAL A 62 -0.15 -0.07 23.82
C VAL A 62 -1.05 0.99 24.45
N ARG A 63 -1.09 2.20 23.88
CA ARG A 63 -1.97 3.29 24.34
C ARG A 63 -3.44 2.96 24.11
N HIS A 64 -3.77 2.34 22.98
CA HIS A 64 -5.12 1.87 22.70
C HIS A 64 -5.61 0.90 23.78
N ARG A 65 -4.80 -0.12 24.09
CA ARG A 65 -5.10 -1.09 25.16
C ARG A 65 -5.26 -0.40 26.50
N ALA A 66 -4.32 0.47 26.88
CA ALA A 66 -4.39 1.18 28.15
C ALA A 66 -5.65 2.05 28.28
N ALA A 67 -6.06 2.73 27.20
CA ALA A 67 -7.29 3.51 27.18
C ALA A 67 -8.54 2.61 27.34
N CYS A 68 -8.61 1.51 26.58
CA CYS A 68 -9.70 0.54 26.69
C CYS A 68 -9.80 -0.10 28.08
N GLU A 69 -8.68 -0.48 28.69
CA GLU A 69 -8.65 -1.02 30.05
C GLU A 69 -9.12 0.01 31.10
N ALA A 70 -8.73 1.27 30.95
CA ALA A 70 -9.17 2.34 31.84
C ALA A 70 -10.67 2.64 31.70
N ILE A 71 -11.19 2.60 30.47
CA ILE A 71 -12.63 2.72 30.18
C ILE A 71 -13.38 1.54 30.80
N ALA A 72 -12.94 0.29 30.58
CA ALA A 72 -13.59 -0.90 31.13
C ALA A 72 -13.63 -0.91 32.66
N ARG A 73 -12.56 -0.43 33.31
CA ARG A 73 -12.50 -0.29 34.78
C ARG A 73 -13.51 0.73 35.32
N THR A 74 -13.70 1.84 34.60
CA THR A 74 -14.60 2.93 35.02
C THR A 74 -16.05 2.65 34.64
N PHE A 75 -16.27 1.95 33.52
CA PHE A 75 -17.57 1.63 32.93
C PHE A 75 -17.66 0.12 32.65
N PRO A 76 -17.94 -0.72 33.64
CA PRO A 76 -17.90 -2.19 33.48
C PRO A 76 -18.81 -2.73 32.37
N TRP A 77 -19.92 -2.04 32.07
CA TRP A 77 -20.84 -2.42 30.98
C TRP A 77 -20.22 -2.27 29.58
N LEU A 78 -19.10 -1.55 29.44
CA LEU A 78 -18.35 -1.39 28.18
C LEU A 78 -17.19 -2.39 28.05
N ALA A 79 -16.92 -3.22 29.06
CA ALA A 79 -15.75 -4.10 29.07
C ALA A 79 -15.70 -5.02 27.83
N GLN A 80 -16.82 -5.64 27.47
CA GLN A 80 -16.88 -6.53 26.31
C GLN A 80 -16.54 -5.81 24.99
N GLU A 81 -16.99 -4.55 24.83
CA GLU A 81 -16.68 -3.78 23.63
C GLU A 81 -15.22 -3.31 23.63
N CYS A 82 -14.66 -2.99 24.80
CA CYS A 82 -13.24 -2.69 24.95
C CYS A 82 -12.37 -3.88 24.53
N ASP A 83 -12.71 -5.09 24.98
CA ASP A 83 -12.00 -6.32 24.60
C ASP A 83 -12.06 -6.57 23.08
N ARG A 84 -13.24 -6.37 22.47
CA ARG A 84 -13.40 -6.48 21.01
C ARG A 84 -12.51 -5.49 20.27
N GLN A 85 -12.41 -4.25 20.74
CA GLN A 85 -11.57 -3.22 20.09
C GLN A 85 -10.07 -3.52 20.25
N ILE A 86 -9.63 -4.01 21.41
CA ILE A 86 -8.25 -4.46 21.61
C ILE A 86 -7.92 -5.63 20.67
N ALA A 87 -8.80 -6.63 20.59
CA ALA A 87 -8.60 -7.79 19.72
C ALA A 87 -8.57 -7.38 18.24
N ARG A 88 -9.51 -6.52 17.81
CA ARG A 88 -9.53 -5.99 16.43
C ARG A 88 -8.26 -5.22 16.11
N ARG A 89 -7.79 -4.36 17.03
CA ARG A 89 -6.56 -3.59 16.82
C ARG A 89 -5.35 -4.52 16.64
N ALA A 90 -5.24 -5.57 17.44
CA ALA A 90 -4.18 -6.55 17.30
C ALA A 90 -4.21 -7.28 15.94
N GLN A 91 -5.41 -7.60 15.45
CA GLN A 91 -5.59 -8.21 14.12
C GLN A 91 -5.20 -7.24 13.01
N ASP A 92 -5.63 -5.98 13.08
CA ASP A 92 -5.29 -4.95 12.10
C ASP A 92 -3.76 -4.71 12.06
N ASP A 93 -3.10 -4.65 13.21
CA ASP A 93 -1.66 -4.46 13.30
C ASP A 93 -0.89 -5.67 12.73
N ALA A 94 -1.37 -6.90 12.98
CA ALA A 94 -0.81 -8.12 12.40
C ALA A 94 -0.99 -8.18 10.88
N ALA A 95 -2.17 -7.82 10.38
CA ALA A 95 -2.45 -7.75 8.94
C ALA A 95 -1.58 -6.69 8.25
N ALA A 96 -1.43 -5.51 8.86
CA ALA A 96 -0.56 -4.46 8.35
C ALA A 96 0.92 -4.89 8.32
N GLN A 97 1.37 -5.63 9.33
CA GLN A 97 2.73 -6.18 9.36
C GLN A 97 2.96 -7.20 8.24
N ALA A 98 2.05 -8.16 8.07
CA ALA A 98 2.13 -9.15 7.01
C ALA A 98 2.11 -8.50 5.61
N ALA A 99 1.29 -7.48 5.40
CA ALA A 99 1.25 -6.73 4.15
C ALA A 99 2.58 -5.99 3.87
N ARG A 100 3.20 -5.39 4.89
CA ARG A 100 4.53 -4.77 4.78
C ARG A 100 5.60 -5.79 4.40
N GLU A 101 5.61 -6.94 5.06
CA GLU A 101 6.58 -8.02 4.76
C GLU A 101 6.43 -8.54 3.34
N ALA A 102 5.19 -8.80 2.90
CA ALA A 102 4.91 -9.22 1.52
C ALA A 102 5.39 -8.18 0.49
N TRP A 103 5.15 -6.89 0.75
CA TRP A 103 5.63 -5.82 -0.12
C TRP A 103 7.16 -5.76 -0.18
N VAL A 104 7.86 -5.91 0.94
CA VAL A 104 9.33 -5.94 0.96
C VAL A 104 9.86 -7.12 0.13
N GLN A 105 9.30 -8.31 0.31
CA GLN A 105 9.68 -9.50 -0.46
C GLN A 105 9.46 -9.32 -1.97
N GLU A 106 8.34 -8.71 -2.37
CA GLU A 106 8.09 -8.40 -3.78
C GLU A 106 9.12 -7.40 -4.34
N GLN A 107 9.48 -6.37 -3.58
CA GLN A 107 10.51 -5.41 -3.97
C GLN A 107 11.89 -6.06 -4.11
N GLU A 108 12.24 -6.98 -3.21
CA GLU A 108 13.50 -7.72 -3.27
C GLU A 108 13.55 -8.64 -4.50
N ALA A 109 12.50 -9.43 -4.72
CA ALA A 109 12.39 -10.28 -5.90
C ALA A 109 12.44 -9.49 -7.21
N GLU A 110 11.79 -8.33 -7.28
CA GLU A 110 11.86 -7.45 -8.45
C GLU A 110 13.27 -6.86 -8.66
N ARG A 111 13.97 -6.50 -7.58
CA ARG A 111 15.36 -6.05 -7.66
C ARG A 111 16.28 -7.16 -8.16
N GLU A 112 16.10 -8.39 -7.70
CA GLU A 112 16.85 -9.55 -8.17
C GLU A 112 16.59 -9.85 -9.64
N ARG A 113 15.32 -9.85 -10.08
CA ARG A 113 14.95 -10.00 -11.49
C ARG A 113 15.61 -8.94 -12.36
N ARG A 114 15.60 -7.66 -11.92
CA ARG A 114 16.28 -6.57 -12.64
C ARG A 114 17.78 -6.78 -12.73
N ARG A 115 18.42 -7.27 -11.67
CA ARG A 115 19.86 -7.59 -11.66
C ARG A 115 20.17 -8.72 -12.64
N ALA A 116 19.39 -9.80 -12.63
CA ALA A 116 19.54 -10.93 -13.55
C ALA A 116 19.44 -10.46 -15.01
N VAL A 117 18.40 -9.70 -15.37
CA VAL A 117 18.23 -9.15 -16.73
C VAL A 117 19.43 -8.32 -17.17
N VAL A 118 20.04 -7.54 -16.26
CA VAL A 118 21.23 -6.75 -16.57
C VAL A 118 22.46 -7.63 -16.80
N VAL A 119 22.65 -8.68 -16.00
CA VAL A 119 23.75 -9.64 -16.17
C VAL A 119 23.61 -10.37 -17.50
N ASP A 120 22.45 -10.98 -17.77
CA ASP A 120 22.17 -11.68 -19.03
C ASP A 120 22.34 -10.74 -20.24
N SER A 121 21.97 -9.47 -20.08
CA SER A 121 22.14 -8.47 -21.15
C SER A 121 23.60 -8.13 -21.43
N ARG A 122 24.46 -8.11 -20.41
CA ARG A 122 25.89 -7.87 -20.61
C ARG A 122 26.55 -9.01 -21.37
N GLU A 123 26.08 -10.23 -21.19
CA GLU A 123 26.55 -11.39 -21.95
C GLU A 123 26.02 -11.33 -23.38
N ALA A 124 24.70 -11.16 -23.54
CA ALA A 124 24.04 -11.15 -24.85
C ALA A 124 24.54 -10.03 -25.79
N ILE A 125 24.96 -8.88 -25.24
CA ILE A 125 25.39 -7.75 -26.07
C ILE A 125 26.66 -8.05 -26.87
N THR A 126 27.49 -9.00 -26.43
CA THR A 126 28.72 -9.38 -27.12
C THR A 126 28.46 -10.08 -28.46
N ALA A 127 27.28 -10.69 -28.61
CA ALA A 127 26.83 -11.34 -29.84
C ALA A 127 26.09 -10.40 -30.79
N LEU A 128 25.82 -9.14 -30.39
CA LEU A 128 25.06 -8.18 -31.19
C LEU A 128 25.98 -7.18 -31.91
N ARG A 129 25.54 -6.70 -33.08
CA ARG A 129 26.27 -5.72 -33.89
C ARG A 129 25.37 -4.57 -34.33
N VAL A 130 25.94 -3.38 -34.50
CA VAL A 130 25.22 -2.25 -35.13
C VAL A 130 24.91 -2.60 -36.58
N GLY A 131 23.71 -2.27 -37.06
CA GLY A 131 23.21 -2.65 -38.37
C GLY A 131 22.53 -4.02 -38.41
N GLN A 132 22.63 -4.83 -37.35
CA GLN A 132 22.01 -6.15 -37.30
C GLN A 132 20.49 -6.04 -37.17
N LYS A 133 19.78 -6.88 -37.93
CA LYS A 133 18.34 -7.04 -37.83
C LYS A 133 17.99 -7.94 -36.64
N VAL A 134 17.05 -7.48 -35.82
CA VAL A 134 16.73 -8.12 -34.56
C VAL A 134 15.24 -8.05 -34.26
N SER A 135 14.74 -9.04 -33.53
CA SER A 135 13.40 -9.03 -32.94
C SER A 135 13.44 -8.74 -31.44
N PHE A 136 12.51 -7.94 -30.95
CA PHE A 136 12.43 -7.57 -29.54
C PHE A 136 10.96 -7.45 -29.06
N PRO A 137 10.69 -7.73 -27.77
CA PRO A 137 9.35 -7.56 -27.21
C PRO A 137 9.07 -6.08 -26.93
N TYR A 138 7.88 -5.61 -27.31
CA TYR A 138 7.35 -4.33 -26.89
C TYR A 138 5.84 -4.41 -26.65
N LYS A 139 5.40 -4.01 -25.46
CA LYS A 139 4.02 -4.24 -24.96
C LYS A 139 3.69 -5.73 -25.06
N ARG A 140 2.63 -6.09 -25.81
CA ARG A 140 2.15 -7.47 -25.99
C ARG A 140 2.58 -8.09 -27.32
N GLN A 141 3.47 -7.44 -28.08
CA GLN A 141 3.87 -7.88 -29.42
C GLN A 141 5.39 -7.92 -29.53
N ARG A 142 5.89 -8.73 -30.49
CA ARG A 142 7.29 -8.67 -30.92
C ARG A 142 7.38 -7.79 -32.15
N TYR A 143 8.38 -6.93 -32.17
CA TYR A 143 8.68 -6.08 -33.31
C TYR A 143 10.06 -6.44 -33.84
N THR A 144 10.23 -6.27 -35.13
CA THR A 144 11.53 -6.38 -35.80
C THR A 144 12.07 -4.99 -36.07
N GLY A 145 13.37 -4.82 -35.92
CA GLY A 145 14.06 -3.57 -36.18
C GLY A 145 15.55 -3.79 -36.40
N VAL A 146 16.28 -2.69 -36.51
CA VAL A 146 17.73 -2.70 -36.74
C VAL A 146 18.43 -2.04 -35.56
N VAL A 147 19.50 -2.67 -35.07
CA VAL A 147 20.32 -2.11 -33.99
C VAL A 147 21.04 -0.86 -34.50
N THR A 148 20.81 0.29 -33.88
CA THR A 148 21.47 1.56 -34.23
C THR A 148 22.61 1.91 -33.27
N LYS A 149 22.54 1.44 -32.03
CA LYS A 149 23.59 1.68 -31.02
C LYS A 149 23.65 0.55 -30.00
N LEU A 150 24.87 0.17 -29.62
CA LEU A 150 25.13 -0.75 -28.52
C LEU A 150 25.60 0.03 -27.29
N GLY A 151 24.99 -0.25 -26.13
CA GLY A 151 25.42 0.24 -24.82
C GLY A 151 26.21 -0.82 -24.06
N ARG A 152 26.17 -0.78 -22.72
CA ARG A 152 26.77 -1.83 -21.86
C ARG A 152 25.84 -3.01 -21.56
N SER A 153 24.53 -2.75 -21.47
CA SER A 153 23.49 -3.76 -21.18
C SER A 153 22.19 -3.51 -21.94
N ARG A 154 22.18 -2.48 -22.79
CA ARG A 154 21.01 -2.07 -23.56
C ARG A 154 21.44 -1.77 -24.98
N VAL A 155 20.51 -1.96 -25.90
CA VAL A 155 20.67 -1.67 -27.32
C VAL A 155 19.57 -0.72 -27.77
N ALA A 156 19.93 0.23 -28.64
CA ALA A 156 18.97 1.07 -29.32
C ALA A 156 18.55 0.36 -30.61
N VAL A 157 17.25 0.12 -30.78
CA VAL A 157 16.69 -0.51 -31.97
C VAL A 157 15.80 0.49 -32.67
N ALA A 158 16.10 0.77 -33.94
CA ALA A 158 15.20 1.49 -34.83
C ALA A 158 14.21 0.52 -35.44
N TYR A 159 12.91 0.83 -35.33
CA TYR A 159 11.84 0.00 -35.84
C TYR A 159 10.72 0.87 -36.40
N ARG A 160 9.95 0.30 -37.32
CA ARG A 160 8.84 0.98 -37.97
C ARG A 160 7.51 0.47 -37.43
N ILE A 161 6.61 1.37 -37.10
CA ILE A 161 5.20 1.05 -36.78
C ILE A 161 4.31 1.37 -37.99
N ALA A 162 3.31 0.52 -38.23
CA ALA A 162 2.42 0.66 -39.38
C ALA A 162 1.53 1.93 -39.31
N THR A 163 1.28 2.45 -38.11
CA THR A 163 0.30 3.52 -37.84
C THR A 163 0.93 4.71 -37.13
N GLY A 164 0.51 5.93 -37.50
CA GLY A 164 0.97 7.21 -36.91
C GLY A 164 1.76 8.09 -37.87
N ARG A 165 1.86 9.40 -37.54
CA ARG A 165 2.66 10.40 -38.30
C ARG A 165 4.17 10.16 -38.17
N ASP A 166 4.63 9.71 -37.01
CA ASP A 166 6.01 9.25 -36.78
C ASP A 166 6.07 7.72 -36.78
N ARG A 167 6.35 7.16 -37.96
CA ARG A 167 6.45 5.72 -38.17
C ARG A 167 7.78 5.15 -37.72
N ASP A 168 8.86 5.93 -37.80
CA ASP A 168 10.19 5.51 -37.41
C ASP A 168 10.43 5.86 -35.94
N ARG A 169 10.70 4.83 -35.13
CA ARG A 169 10.88 4.96 -33.68
C ARG A 169 12.20 4.30 -33.28
N VAL A 170 12.89 4.90 -32.31
CA VAL A 170 14.06 4.32 -31.67
C VAL A 170 13.71 3.97 -30.23
N ARG A 171 14.07 2.76 -29.80
CA ARG A 171 13.81 2.31 -28.43
C ARG A 171 15.04 1.67 -27.81
N LEU A 172 15.25 1.96 -26.53
CA LEU A 172 16.24 1.29 -25.71
C LEU A 172 15.64 0.01 -25.11
N VAL A 173 16.28 -1.13 -25.39
CA VAL A 173 15.84 -2.45 -24.93
C VAL A 173 17.02 -3.16 -24.27
N HIS A 174 16.75 -3.97 -23.24
CA HIS A 174 17.76 -4.83 -22.64
C HIS A 174 18.24 -5.87 -23.66
N ALA A 175 19.55 -6.04 -23.80
CA ALA A 175 20.12 -6.89 -24.86
C ALA A 175 19.67 -8.35 -24.74
N SER A 176 19.43 -8.86 -23.53
CA SER A 176 18.94 -10.24 -23.32
C SER A 176 17.53 -10.50 -23.87
N LEU A 177 16.75 -9.43 -24.11
CA LEU A 177 15.40 -9.51 -24.67
C LEU A 177 15.40 -9.43 -26.20
N VAL A 178 16.56 -9.18 -26.80
CA VAL A 178 16.74 -9.05 -28.24
C VAL A 178 17.24 -10.36 -28.80
N ARG A 179 16.67 -10.79 -29.92
CA ARG A 179 17.10 -11.98 -30.65
C ARG A 179 17.51 -11.57 -32.06
N PRO A 180 18.70 -11.98 -32.54
CA PRO A 180 19.02 -11.90 -33.96
C PRO A 180 17.88 -12.50 -34.78
N GLU A 181 17.48 -11.84 -35.86
CA GLU A 181 16.85 -12.59 -36.95
C GLU A 181 17.99 -13.20 -37.74
N ASP A 182 18.03 -14.53 -37.82
CA ASP A 182 18.91 -15.20 -38.75
C ASP A 182 18.54 -14.73 -40.17
N ASP A 183 19.54 -14.34 -40.94
CA ASP A 183 19.33 -14.13 -42.38
C ASP A 183 18.97 -15.50 -42.98
N PRO A 184 17.85 -15.61 -43.73
CA PRO A 184 17.52 -16.83 -44.48
C PRO A 184 18.56 -17.14 -45.56
#